data_AF-A0A6L8W3D3-F1
#
_entry.id   AF-A0A6L8W3D3-F1
#
_cell.length_a   1.000
_cell.length_b   1.000
_cell.length_c   1.000
_cell.angle_alpha   90.00
_cell.angle_beta   90.00
_cell.angle_gamma   90.00
#
_symmetry.space_group_name_H-M   'P 1'
#
loop_
_entity.id
_entity.type
_entity.pdbx_description
1 polymer ?
#
loop_
_entity_poly.entity_id
_entity_poly.type
_entity_poly.pdbx_seq_one_letter_code
_entity_poly.pdbx_strand_id
1 'polypeptide(L)'
;MLIGVTQVFSRKLLNIPIPGYIDYIEQSMVIFAFFGIAYCQRLGGHVRMDLLMSKLSARPLYFFEALATLIGIIVISILIENSWLHFLRAYELGDSTIDIGLPIWPAKLAIPLAFGVLWIRFTIQLIGFLRLLVNPNAEIIAVPVIEDVTEIARHEIEDALGEEAAKEAKFDETYIKKGKK
;
A
#
# COMPACT_ATOMS: atom_id res chain seq x y z
N MET A 1 -20.13 -2.59 0.23
CA MET A 1 -21.07 -3.12 1.25
C MET A 1 -22.51 -2.69 0.99
N LEU A 2 -22.82 -1.40 0.84
CA LEU A 2 -24.20 -0.92 0.62
C LEU A 2 -24.90 -1.54 -0.60
N ILE A 3 -24.24 -1.56 -1.77
CA ILE A 3 -24.80 -2.16 -3.01
C ILE A 3 -25.15 -3.65 -2.81
N GLY A 4 -24.30 -4.40 -2.10
CA GLY A 4 -24.53 -5.81 -1.77
C GLY A 4 -25.74 -6.02 -0.86
N VAL A 5 -25.87 -5.21 0.19
CA VAL A 5 -27.03 -5.27 1.11
C VAL A 5 -28.32 -4.94 0.36
N THR A 6 -28.32 -3.89 -0.46
CA THR A 6 -29.49 -3.52 -1.27
C THR A 6 -29.87 -4.61 -2.26
N GLN A 7 -28.89 -5.28 -2.89
CA GLN A 7 -29.13 -6.40 -3.80
C GLN A 7 -29.83 -7.57 -3.09
N VAL A 8 -29.36 -7.95 -1.89
CA VAL A 8 -29.96 -9.03 -1.11
C VAL A 8 -31.37 -8.68 -0.66
N PHE A 9 -31.59 -7.46 -0.18
CA PHE A 9 -32.89 -6.99 0.29
C PHE A 9 -33.91 -6.90 -0.86
N SER A 10 -33.53 -6.25 -1.97
CA SER A 10 -34.36 -6.09 -3.16
C SER A 10 -34.75 -7.43 -3.77
N ARG A 11 -33.78 -8.35 -3.88
CA ARG A 11 -34.04 -9.70 -4.42
C ARG A 11 -34.94 -10.53 -3.51
N LYS A 12 -34.78 -10.46 -2.18
CA LYS A 12 -35.58 -11.26 -1.24
C LYS A 12 -36.98 -10.73 -1.00
N LEU A 13 -37.17 -9.41 -0.97
CA LEU A 13 -38.47 -8.81 -0.60
C LEU A 13 -39.30 -8.38 -1.80
N LEU A 14 -38.66 -7.85 -2.84
CA LEU A 14 -39.34 -7.29 -4.01
C LEU A 14 -39.22 -8.19 -5.24
N ASN A 15 -38.41 -9.25 -5.18
CA ASN A 15 -38.07 -10.14 -6.30
C ASN A 15 -37.55 -9.39 -7.55
N ILE A 16 -37.01 -8.19 -7.35
CA ILE A 16 -36.42 -7.35 -8.39
C ILE A 16 -34.90 -7.32 -8.13
N PRO A 17 -34.09 -8.02 -8.94
CA PRO A 17 -32.64 -7.90 -8.86
C PRO A 17 -32.18 -6.55 -9.42
N ILE A 18 -31.10 -6.01 -8.86
CA ILE A 18 -30.40 -4.85 -9.42
C ILE A 18 -29.69 -5.30 -10.71
N PRO A 19 -30.02 -4.72 -11.88
CA PRO A 19 -29.34 -5.01 -13.14
C PRO A 19 -27.89 -4.50 -13.08
N GLY A 20 -26.93 -5.27 -13.58
CA GLY A 20 -25.52 -4.84 -13.60
C GLY A 20 -24.83 -4.82 -12.24
N TYR A 21 -25.42 -5.48 -11.23
CA TYR A 21 -24.82 -5.55 -9.89
C TYR A 21 -23.36 -6.00 -9.90
N ILE A 22 -23.05 -7.00 -10.72
CA ILE A 22 -21.68 -7.55 -10.86
C ILE A 22 -20.76 -6.48 -11.46
N ASP A 23 -21.17 -5.85 -12.56
CA ASP A 23 -20.40 -4.80 -13.24
C ASP A 23 -20.05 -3.64 -12.30
N TYR A 24 -21.01 -3.18 -11.47
CA TYR A 24 -20.75 -2.13 -10.49
C TYR A 24 -19.74 -2.55 -9.42
N ILE A 25 -19.81 -3.80 -8.95
CA ILE A 25 -18.85 -4.31 -7.97
C ILE A 25 -17.46 -4.45 -8.57
N GLU A 26 -17.36 -4.98 -9.79
CA GLU A 26 -16.08 -5.17 -10.48
C GLU A 26 -15.37 -3.83 -10.70
N GLN A 27 -16.07 -2.82 -11.21
CA GLN A 27 -15.48 -1.48 -11.40
C GLN A 27 -15.07 -0.85 -10.07
N SER A 28 -15.90 -1.01 -9.03
CA SER A 28 -15.58 -0.48 -7.69
C SER A 28 -14.34 -1.16 -7.08
N MET A 29 -14.19 -2.48 -7.27
CA MET A 29 -13.09 -3.25 -6.71
C MET A 29 -11.73 -2.76 -7.21
N VAL A 30 -11.64 -2.39 -8.49
CA VAL A 30 -10.42 -1.82 -9.09
C VAL A 30 -10.01 -0.53 -8.35
N ILE A 31 -10.97 0.37 -8.11
CA ILE A 31 -10.69 1.64 -7.42
C ILE A 31 -10.15 1.36 -6.01
N PHE A 32 -10.85 0.54 -5.22
CA PHE A 32 -10.42 0.27 -3.84
C PHE A 32 -9.08 -0.47 -3.77
N ALA A 33 -8.87 -1.46 -4.64
CA ALA A 33 -7.65 -2.27 -4.63
C ALA A 33 -6.41 -1.43 -4.95
N PHE A 34 -6.42 -0.64 -6.02
CA PHE A 34 -5.22 0.06 -6.49
C PHE A 34 -4.93 1.35 -5.71
N PHE A 35 -5.95 2.11 -5.30
CA PHE A 35 -5.72 3.30 -4.46
C PHE A 35 -5.22 2.94 -3.06
N GLY A 36 -5.58 1.77 -2.54
CA GLY A 36 -5.07 1.27 -1.24
C GLY A 36 -3.57 1.01 -1.25
N ILE A 37 -2.97 0.64 -2.38
CA ILE A 37 -1.55 0.29 -2.48
C ILE A 37 -0.65 1.49 -2.15
N ALA A 38 -0.99 2.68 -2.65
CA ALA A 38 -0.23 3.90 -2.37
C ALA A 38 -0.22 4.25 -0.88
N TYR A 39 -1.35 4.03 -0.20
CA TYR A 39 -1.47 4.23 1.24
C TYR A 39 -0.70 3.17 2.04
N CYS A 40 -0.79 1.90 1.64
CA CYS A 40 -0.02 0.81 2.25
C CYS A 40 1.50 1.06 2.14
N GLN A 41 1.97 1.52 0.96
CA GLN A 41 3.37 1.88 0.78
C GLN A 41 3.78 3.05 1.66
N ARG A 42 2.90 4.04 1.88
CA ARG A 42 3.17 5.16 2.78
C ARG A 42 3.42 4.69 4.21
N LEU A 43 2.61 3.76 4.70
CA LEU A 43 2.73 3.19 6.04
C LEU A 43 3.90 2.20 6.17
N GLY A 44 4.51 1.77 5.07
CA GLY A 44 5.49 0.69 5.10
C GLY A 44 4.86 -0.67 5.42
N GLY A 45 3.53 -0.82 5.34
CA GLY A 45 2.78 -2.03 5.68
C GLY A 45 2.93 -3.18 4.67
N HIS A 46 3.86 -3.08 3.72
CA HIS A 46 4.24 -4.23 2.91
C HIS A 46 5.08 -5.17 3.78
N VAL A 47 4.88 -6.48 3.61
CA VAL A 47 5.69 -7.48 4.32
C VAL A 47 7.16 -7.29 3.91
N ARG A 48 7.91 -6.60 4.76
CA ARG A 48 9.32 -6.30 4.59
C ARG A 48 10.11 -7.35 5.36
N MET A 49 11.03 -8.01 4.67
CA MET A 49 11.90 -8.99 5.31
C MET A 49 13.11 -8.27 5.91
N ASP A 50 12.99 -7.79 7.14
CA ASP A 50 14.05 -7.03 7.84
C ASP A 50 15.14 -7.90 8.48
N LEU A 51 15.09 -9.23 8.32
CA LEU A 51 16.01 -10.15 8.98
C LEU A 51 17.49 -9.86 8.64
N LEU A 52 17.77 -9.52 7.37
CA LEU A 52 19.12 -9.15 6.92
C LEU A 52 19.46 -7.68 7.21
N MET A 53 18.45 -6.82 7.24
CA MET A 53 18.60 -5.38 7.48
C MET A 53 18.94 -5.06 8.94
N SER A 54 18.45 -5.87 9.89
CA SER A 54 18.74 -5.74 11.33
C SER A 54 20.24 -5.84 11.68
N LYS A 55 21.05 -6.47 10.83
CA LYS A 55 22.49 -6.67 11.05
C LYS A 55 23.38 -5.62 10.37
N LEU A 56 22.80 -4.75 9.55
CA LEU A 56 23.56 -3.76 8.78
C LEU A 56 23.72 -2.46 9.57
N SER A 57 24.89 -1.83 9.46
CA SER A 57 25.12 -0.49 9.99
C SER A 57 24.33 0.56 9.18
N ALA A 58 24.19 1.77 9.72
CA ALA A 58 23.29 2.80 9.18
C ALA A 58 23.49 3.08 7.68
N ARG A 59 24.73 3.21 7.19
CA ARG A 59 25.02 3.53 5.78
C ARG A 59 24.65 2.44 4.78
N PRO A 60 25.10 1.17 4.92
CA PRO A 60 24.69 0.10 4.02
C PRO A 60 23.18 -0.15 4.07
N LEU A 61 22.53 0.00 5.24
CA LEU A 61 21.07 -0.09 5.35
C LEU A 61 20.36 0.91 4.41
N TYR A 62 20.72 2.20 4.48
CA TYR A 62 20.13 3.23 3.63
C TYR A 62 20.42 3.01 2.13
N PHE A 63 21.57 2.42 1.80
CA PHE A 63 21.90 2.08 0.41
C PHE A 63 20.98 0.98 -0.14
N PHE A 64 20.79 -0.11 0.59
CA PHE A 64 19.91 -1.20 0.14
C PHE A 64 18.45 -0.75 0.04
N GLU A 65 17.99 0.07 0.97
CA GLU A 65 16.66 0.66 0.95
C GLU A 65 16.46 1.64 -0.22
N ALA A 66 17.46 2.49 -0.52
CA ALA A 66 17.45 3.33 -1.70
C ALA A 66 17.43 2.49 -2.99
N LEU A 67 18.21 1.42 -3.05
CA LEU A 67 18.25 0.51 -4.20
C LEU A 67 16.90 -0.22 -4.39
N ALA A 68 16.31 -0.74 -3.32
CA ALA A 68 14.99 -1.37 -3.37
C ALA A 68 13.91 -0.39 -3.84
N THR A 69 13.95 0.84 -3.32
CA THR A 69 13.04 1.92 -3.74
C THR A 69 13.23 2.27 -5.21
N LEU A 70 14.48 2.34 -5.70
CA LEU A 70 14.80 2.60 -7.09
C LEU A 70 14.25 1.50 -8.02
N ILE A 71 14.42 0.23 -7.64
CA ILE A 71 13.83 -0.91 -8.37
C ILE A 71 12.31 -0.78 -8.41
N GLY A 72 11.68 -0.41 -7.29
CA GLY A 72 10.25 -0.12 -7.21
C GLY A 72 9.80 0.95 -8.20
N ILE A 73 10.54 2.07 -8.30
CA ILE A 73 10.25 3.14 -9.28
C ILE A 73 10.30 2.61 -10.71
N ILE A 74 11.29 1.78 -11.05
CA ILE A 74 11.44 1.21 -12.39
C ILE A 74 10.23 0.32 -12.72
N VAL A 75 9.86 -0.57 -11.80
CA VAL A 75 8.71 -1.47 -11.97
C VAL A 75 7.41 -0.67 -12.12
N ILE A 76 7.17 0.31 -11.25
CA ILE A 76 5.96 1.14 -11.33
C ILE A 76 5.92 1.95 -12.63
N SER A 77 7.06 2.46 -13.11
CA SER A 77 7.12 3.19 -14.39
C SER A 77 6.65 2.31 -15.56
N ILE A 78 7.11 1.05 -15.61
CA ILE A 78 6.68 0.08 -16.63
C ILE A 78 5.18 -0.23 -16.50
N LEU A 79 4.68 -0.38 -15.27
CA LEU A 79 3.26 -0.65 -15.03
C LEU A 79 2.36 0.54 -15.40
N ILE A 80 2.80 1.77 -15.19
CA ILE A 80 2.07 2.98 -15.62
C ILE A 80 1.92 2.99 -17.14
N GLU A 81 3.02 2.77 -17.88
CA GLU A 81 2.97 2.75 -19.34
C GLU A 81 2.03 1.67 -19.87
N ASN A 82 2.16 0.43 -19.36
CA ASN A 82 1.30 -0.67 -19.79
C ASN A 82 -0.18 -0.41 -19.44
N SER A 83 -0.47 0.01 -18.21
CA SER A 83 -1.84 0.29 -17.79
C SER A 83 -2.46 1.47 -18.58
N TRP A 84 -1.66 2.46 -18.96
CA TRP A 84 -2.08 3.54 -19.85
C TRP A 84 -2.46 3.02 -21.24
N LEU A 85 -1.65 2.14 -21.84
CA LEU A 85 -1.97 1.53 -23.14
C LEU A 85 -3.27 0.69 -23.08
N HIS A 86 -3.48 -0.03 -21.99
CA HIS A 86 -4.72 -0.77 -21.76
C HIS A 86 -5.95 0.14 -21.62
N PHE A 87 -5.79 1.29 -20.96
CA PHE A 87 -6.82 2.33 -20.91
C PHE A 87 -7.11 2.89 -22.30
N LEU A 88 -6.08 3.30 -23.04
CA LEU A 88 -6.22 3.89 -24.37
C LEU A 88 -6.99 2.96 -25.30
N ARG A 89 -6.60 1.67 -25.34
CA ARG A 89 -7.28 0.65 -26.13
C ARG A 89 -8.76 0.52 -25.76
N ALA A 90 -9.08 0.51 -24.46
CA ALA A 90 -10.47 0.41 -24.00
C ALA A 90 -11.30 1.65 -24.37
N TYR A 91 -10.66 2.82 -24.37
CA TYR A 91 -11.28 4.08 -24.75
C TYR A 91 -11.54 4.16 -26.27
N GLU A 92 -10.58 3.74 -27.09
CA GLU A 92 -10.68 3.76 -28.56
C GLU A 92 -11.62 2.68 -29.11
N LEU A 93 -11.57 1.47 -28.55
CA LEU A 93 -12.40 0.34 -29.02
C LEU A 93 -13.82 0.36 -28.43
N GLY A 94 -14.06 1.15 -27.37
CA GLY A 94 -15.36 1.20 -26.71
C GLY A 94 -15.67 -0.07 -25.90
N ASP A 95 -14.69 -0.61 -25.18
CA ASP A 95 -14.87 -1.80 -24.34
C ASP A 95 -16.01 -1.59 -23.33
N SER A 96 -16.91 -2.57 -23.25
CA SER A 96 -18.07 -2.56 -22.36
C SER A 96 -18.18 -3.81 -21.50
N THR A 97 -18.86 -3.68 -20.36
CA THR A 97 -19.14 -4.81 -19.47
C THR A 97 -20.18 -5.76 -20.08
N ILE A 98 -20.18 -7.01 -19.63
CA ILE A 98 -20.96 -8.08 -20.28
C ILE A 98 -22.46 -7.98 -19.94
N ASP A 99 -22.82 -7.52 -18.73
CA ASP A 99 -24.21 -7.52 -18.27
C ASP A 99 -24.98 -6.29 -18.78
N ILE A 100 -24.55 -5.08 -18.37
CA ILE A 100 -25.27 -3.83 -18.70
C ILE A 100 -24.55 -2.92 -19.70
N GLY A 101 -23.45 -3.37 -20.30
CA GLY A 101 -22.74 -2.62 -21.34
C GLY A 101 -22.11 -1.32 -20.84
N LEU A 102 -21.69 -1.25 -19.57
CA LEU A 102 -21.04 -0.07 -19.02
C LEU A 102 -19.67 0.13 -19.66
N PRO A 103 -19.27 1.38 -19.95
CA PRO A 103 -17.92 1.66 -20.41
C PRO A 103 -16.90 1.26 -19.33
N ILE A 104 -15.89 0.48 -19.71
CA ILE A 104 -14.85 -0.04 -18.80
C ILE A 104 -13.70 0.96 -18.61
N TRP A 105 -13.53 1.91 -19.53
CA TRP A 105 -12.41 2.85 -19.54
C TRP A 105 -12.22 3.64 -18.23
N PRO A 106 -13.27 4.06 -17.46
CA PRO A 106 -13.04 4.80 -16.21
C PRO A 106 -12.30 3.98 -15.16
N ALA A 107 -12.67 2.70 -15.03
CA ALA A 107 -12.00 1.78 -14.11
C ALA A 107 -10.56 1.50 -14.56
N LYS A 108 -10.31 1.33 -15.87
CA LYS A 108 -8.95 1.15 -16.41
C LYS A 108 -8.07 2.40 -16.25
N LEU A 109 -8.66 3.60 -16.29
CA LEU A 109 -7.96 4.87 -16.06
C LEU A 109 -7.57 5.07 -14.58
N ALA A 110 -8.36 4.54 -13.65
CA ALA A 110 -8.06 4.62 -12.22
C ALA A 110 -6.70 3.97 -11.85
N ILE A 111 -6.29 2.93 -12.59
CA ILE A 111 -5.05 2.17 -12.37
C ILE A 111 -3.78 3.03 -12.59
N PRO A 112 -3.54 3.62 -13.79
CA PRO A 112 -2.37 4.47 -14.00
C PRO A 112 -2.37 5.70 -13.09
N LEU A 113 -3.54 6.22 -12.69
CA LEU A 113 -3.63 7.30 -11.70
C LEU A 113 -3.14 6.86 -10.31
N ALA A 114 -3.62 5.71 -9.82
CA ALA A 114 -3.18 5.16 -8.54
C ALA A 114 -1.67 4.84 -8.54
N PHE A 115 -1.17 4.25 -9.64
CA PHE A 115 0.27 4.03 -9.82
C PHE A 115 1.07 5.33 -9.92
N GLY A 116 0.52 6.39 -10.52
CA GLY A 116 1.15 7.71 -10.53
C GLY A 116 1.34 8.27 -9.12
N VAL A 117 0.34 8.13 -8.25
CA VAL A 117 0.46 8.52 -6.83
C VAL A 117 1.53 7.67 -6.11
N LEU A 118 1.54 6.36 -6.35
CA LEU A 118 2.55 5.46 -5.80
C LEU A 118 3.96 5.79 -6.28
N TRP A 119 4.11 6.15 -7.56
CA TRP A 119 5.38 6.57 -8.15
C TRP A 119 5.92 7.82 -7.45
N ILE A 120 5.08 8.85 -7.29
CA ILE A 120 5.44 10.07 -6.54
C ILE A 120 5.88 9.70 -5.11
N ARG A 121 5.15 8.80 -4.45
CA ARG A 121 5.50 8.34 -3.09
C ARG A 121 6.87 7.67 -3.06
N PHE A 122 7.19 6.81 -4.02
CA PHE A 122 8.51 6.18 -4.12
C PHE A 122 9.61 7.20 -4.43
N THR A 123 9.37 8.20 -5.28
CA THR A 123 10.35 9.26 -5.55
C THR A 123 10.70 10.04 -4.28
N ILE A 124 9.69 10.41 -3.48
CA ILE A 124 9.91 11.10 -2.20
C ILE A 124 10.72 10.21 -1.24
N GLN A 125 10.38 8.91 -1.15
CA GLN A 125 11.09 7.95 -0.32
C GLN A 125 12.55 7.77 -0.75
N LEU A 126 12.82 7.73 -2.06
CA LEU A 126 14.17 7.64 -2.60
C LEU A 126 15.01 8.86 -2.21
N ILE A 127 14.46 10.07 -2.33
CA ILE A 127 15.14 11.30 -1.91
C ILE A 127 15.44 11.26 -0.40
N GLY A 128 14.49 10.77 0.41
CA GLY A 128 14.69 10.57 1.84
C GLY A 128 15.87 9.66 2.16
N PHE A 129 15.97 8.50 1.51
CA PHE A 129 17.10 7.58 1.72
C PHE A 129 18.43 8.12 1.17
N LEU A 130 18.43 8.80 0.03
CA LEU A 130 19.64 9.43 -0.50
C LEU A 130 20.18 10.51 0.44
N ARG A 131 19.29 11.30 1.06
CA ARG A 131 19.66 12.29 2.10
C ARG A 131 20.30 11.61 3.32
N LEU A 132 19.72 10.52 3.80
CA LEU A 132 20.24 9.76 4.95
C LEU A 132 21.55 9.03 4.62
N LEU A 133 21.75 8.64 3.36
CA LEU A 133 23.00 8.05 2.89
C LEU A 133 24.15 9.06 2.94
N VAL A 134 23.89 10.32 2.52
CA VAL A 134 24.88 11.41 2.57
C VAL A 134 25.10 11.91 4.00
N ASN A 135 24.03 12.10 4.77
CA ASN A 135 24.09 12.53 6.16
C ASN A 135 23.27 11.60 7.07
N PRO A 136 23.90 10.57 7.66
CA PRO A 136 23.23 9.59 8.52
C PRO A 136 22.60 10.16 9.79
N ASN A 137 22.98 11.36 10.21
CA ASN A 137 22.47 12.03 11.42
C ASN A 137 21.36 13.05 11.11
N ALA A 138 20.92 13.15 9.86
CA ALA A 138 19.82 14.03 9.49
C ALA A 138 18.47 13.48 9.99
N GLU A 139 17.50 14.37 10.24
CA GLU A 139 16.15 13.97 10.62
C GLU A 139 15.52 13.04 9.57
N ILE A 140 14.89 11.97 10.04
CA ILE A 140 14.21 10.98 9.21
C ILE A 140 12.91 11.60 8.69
N ILE A 141 12.93 12.01 7.42
CA ILE A 141 11.79 12.65 6.75
C ILE A 141 11.40 11.81 5.54
N ALA A 142 10.10 11.49 5.47
CA ALA A 142 9.46 10.80 4.36
C ALA A 142 9.93 9.36 4.06
N VAL A 143 10.67 8.77 4.97
CA VAL A 143 11.04 7.34 4.99
C VAL A 143 10.15 6.62 6.02
N PRO A 144 9.62 5.43 5.72
CA PRO A 144 8.93 4.62 6.73
C PRO A 144 9.91 4.25 7.84
N VAL A 145 9.58 4.63 9.07
CA VAL A 145 10.39 4.32 10.26
C VAL A 145 10.15 2.84 10.59
N ILE A 146 11.23 2.09 10.79
CA ILE A 146 11.15 0.73 11.32
C ILE A 146 10.95 0.88 12.83
N GLU A 147 9.73 0.68 13.31
CA GLU A 147 9.47 0.61 14.74
C GLU A 147 10.19 -0.62 15.30
N ASP A 148 10.89 -0.42 16.42
CA ASP A 148 11.55 -1.54 17.10
C ASP A 148 10.51 -2.55 17.58
N VAL A 149 10.87 -3.84 17.64
CA VAL A 149 9.95 -4.93 18.02
C VAL A 149 9.27 -4.64 19.37
N THR A 150 9.97 -3.93 20.27
CA THR A 150 9.41 -3.51 21.56
C THR A 150 8.37 -2.40 21.45
N GLU A 151 8.57 -1.44 20.55
CA GLU A 151 7.61 -0.37 20.27
C GLU A 151 6.36 -0.92 19.56
N ILE A 152 6.53 -1.85 18.62
CA ILE A 152 5.40 -2.56 17.99
C ILE A 152 4.59 -3.31 19.05
N ALA A 153 5.25 -4.06 19.93
CA ALA A 153 4.57 -4.79 21.00
C ALA A 153 3.87 -3.85 22.00
N ARG A 154 4.41 -2.65 22.23
CA ARG A 154 3.74 -1.62 23.04
C ARG A 154 2.48 -1.09 22.37
N HIS A 155 2.55 -0.77 21.08
CA HIS A 155 1.39 -0.33 20.30
C HIS A 155 0.29 -1.41 20.26
N GLU A 156 0.66 -2.69 20.11
CA GLU A 156 -0.30 -3.80 20.16
C GLU A 156 -0.94 -3.94 21.55
N ILE A 157 -0.18 -3.76 22.63
CA ILE A 157 -0.71 -3.77 24.01
C ILE A 157 -1.62 -2.56 24.24
N GLU A 158 -1.26 -1.38 23.72
CA GLU A 158 -2.08 -0.17 23.82
C GLU A 158 -3.44 -0.35 23.14
N ASP A 159 -3.44 -0.86 21.91
CA ASP A 159 -4.65 -1.11 21.14
C ASP A 159 -5.55 -2.19 21.78
N ALA A 160 -4.95 -3.20 22.41
CA ALA A 160 -5.69 -4.33 23.00
C ALA A 160 -6.12 -4.11 24.47
N LEU A 161 -5.27 -3.43 25.27
CA LEU A 161 -5.36 -3.37 26.73
C LEU A 161 -5.36 -1.93 27.28
N GLY A 162 -5.15 -0.92 26.44
CA GLY A 162 -5.15 0.50 26.80
C GLY A 162 -3.77 1.06 27.18
N GLU A 163 -3.66 2.40 27.19
CA GLU A 163 -2.40 3.12 27.44
C GLU A 163 -1.69 2.75 28.76
N GLU A 164 -2.44 2.49 29.83
CA GLU A 164 -1.85 2.14 31.13
C GLU A 164 -1.11 0.81 31.08
N ALA A 165 -1.70 -0.20 30.41
CA ALA A 165 -1.07 -1.50 30.23
C ALA A 165 0.19 -1.42 29.37
N ALA A 166 0.20 -0.56 28.34
CA ALA A 166 1.36 -0.34 27.47
C ALA A 166 2.53 0.32 28.22
N LYS A 167 2.24 1.24 29.14
CA LYS A 167 3.26 1.91 30.00
C LYS A 167 3.85 0.96 31.03
N GLU A 168 3.05 0.03 31.58
CA GLU A 168 3.50 -0.95 32.57
C GLU A 168 4.22 -2.16 31.96
N ALA A 169 4.09 -2.38 30.65
CA ALA A 169 4.73 -3.47 29.93
C ALA A 169 6.27 -3.40 30.06
N LYS A 170 6.85 -4.42 30.70
CA LYS A 170 8.31 -4.61 30.83
C LYS A 170 8.76 -5.67 29.83
N PHE A 171 9.63 -5.27 28.91
CA PHE A 171 10.22 -6.17 27.93
C PHE A 171 11.58 -6.68 28.43
N ASP A 172 11.86 -7.96 28.20
CA ASP A 172 13.11 -8.60 28.62
C ASP A 172 14.31 -8.06 27.80
N GLU A 173 15.21 -7.33 28.44
CA GLU A 173 16.41 -6.75 27.83
C GLU A 173 17.36 -7.80 27.22
N THR A 174 17.22 -9.07 27.62
CA THR A 174 18.03 -10.17 27.09
C THR A 174 17.71 -10.46 25.61
N TYR A 175 16.49 -10.13 25.15
CA TYR A 175 16.11 -10.19 23.73
C TYR A 175 16.79 -9.09 22.89
N ILE A 176 16.99 -7.90 23.45
CA ILE A 176 17.62 -6.74 22.78
C ILE A 176 19.10 -7.04 22.43
N LYS A 177 19.80 -7.80 23.27
CA LYS A 177 21.23 -8.15 23.03
C LYS A 177 21.44 -9.21 21.95
N LYS A 178 20.43 -10.02 21.62
CA LYS A 178 20.55 -11.03 20.55
C LYS A 178 20.38 -10.44 19.14
N GLY A 179 19.76 -9.27 19.00
CA GLY A 179 19.60 -8.55 17.73
C GLY A 179 20.73 -7.58 17.36
N LYS A 180 21.68 -7.31 18.27
CA LYS A 180 22.80 -6.34 18.08
C LYS A 180 24.16 -7.00 17.75
N LYS A 181 24.19 -8.22 17.20
CA LYS A 181 25.44 -8.88 16.75
C LYS A 181 25.48 -9.09 15.25
#